data_AF-A0A1C5R1B0-F1
#
_entry.id   AF-A0A1C5R1B0-F1
#
_cell.length_a   1.000
_cell.length_b   1.000
_cell.length_c   1.000
_cell.angle_alpha   90.00
_cell.angle_beta   90.00
_cell.angle_gamma   90.00
#
_symmetry.space_group_name_H-M   'P 1'
#
loop_
_entity.id
_entity.type
_entity.pdbx_description
1 polymer ?
#
loop_
_entity_poly.entity_id
_entity_poly.type
_entity_poly.pdbx_seq_one_letter_code
_entity_poly.pdbx_strand_id
1 'polypeptide(L)'
;MIYTILESIRYTLTLLFGIFVSALFLDIRINKKNVICLFLFFYIDLVLQGIFYFTKDLSAVISLYPFITHLPLLLFFVLIFKKRLFPSLIAITSAYLCCQISNWTTIFVSSFIKNIDNITYSLTLIISFVFIIKFVYLPISQLLKKQSRELISFGIIPIFYYIFDYLSTVYTKLLYIGNKTTVEFTPFLLCICYFVFCTVYFKQYEEKQKIETTNKLIYMKQAQSKKEMKLMEENEKKVILMRHDMRHFLNNILNDLENNQNEHAIEYIHTLFDAIDQTVRKKYCLNDTVNMIMTSYENRMKDENIDFHYHLDIPQQLSISDIDLTSILSNGLENAFKAVMLLENERFIELNMQEKCGKLLISIENNYLNEPIFIDGIPISKEKDHGFGTQSIAYTVEKLHGNCQFSTHQHHFKLRVVI
;
A
#
# COMPACT_ATOMS: atom_id res chain seq x y z
N MET A 1 -28.65 -40.36 27.83
CA MET A 1 -27.38 -39.74 28.25
C MET A 1 -26.45 -39.47 27.07
N ILE A 2 -25.97 -40.47 26.33
CA ILE A 2 -25.04 -40.27 25.19
C ILE A 2 -25.63 -39.36 24.10
N TYR A 3 -26.89 -39.57 23.72
CA TYR A 3 -27.56 -38.73 22.71
C TYR A 3 -27.61 -37.25 23.11
N THR A 4 -27.99 -36.96 24.36
CA THR A 4 -28.05 -35.60 24.93
C THR A 4 -26.67 -34.93 24.96
N ILE A 5 -25.62 -35.68 25.27
CA ILE A 5 -24.24 -35.19 25.23
C ILE A 5 -23.85 -34.82 23.79
N LEU A 6 -24.13 -35.70 22.83
CA LEU A 6 -23.83 -35.45 21.40
C LEU A 6 -24.61 -34.25 20.84
N GLU A 7 -25.86 -34.08 21.25
CA GLU A 7 -26.67 -32.92 20.89
C GLU A 7 -26.10 -31.63 21.48
N SER A 8 -25.69 -31.63 22.76
CA SER A 8 -25.02 -30.49 23.38
C SER A 8 -23.70 -30.14 22.68
N ILE A 9 -22.91 -31.15 22.29
CA ILE A 9 -21.67 -30.96 21.52
C ILE A 9 -21.99 -30.28 20.18
N ARG A 10 -23.01 -30.77 19.46
CA ARG A 10 -23.45 -30.20 18.19
C ARG A 10 -23.76 -28.70 18.33
N TYR A 11 -24.62 -28.34 19.28
CA TYR A 11 -25.00 -26.94 19.52
C TYR A 11 -23.80 -26.05 19.86
N THR A 12 -22.93 -26.53 20.75
CA THR A 12 -21.70 -25.83 21.16
C THR A 12 -20.78 -25.59 19.97
N LEU A 13 -20.57 -26.60 19.13
CA LEU A 13 -19.73 -26.51 17.95
C LEU A 13 -20.33 -25.56 16.89
N THR A 14 -21.64 -25.60 16.66
CA THR A 14 -22.30 -24.66 15.73
C THR A 14 -22.12 -23.21 16.16
N LEU A 15 -22.25 -22.92 17.47
CA LEU A 15 -22.08 -21.57 17.99
C LEU A 15 -20.62 -21.09 17.83
N LEU A 16 -19.65 -21.92 18.22
CA LEU A 16 -18.23 -21.62 18.04
C LEU A 16 -17.91 -21.39 16.56
N PHE A 17 -18.41 -22.26 15.69
CA PHE A 17 -18.20 -22.15 14.25
C PHE A 17 -18.72 -20.82 13.71
N GLY A 18 -19.95 -20.43 14.03
CA GLY A 18 -20.51 -19.15 13.61
C GLY A 18 -19.63 -17.96 14.04
N ILE A 19 -19.24 -17.92 15.31
CA ILE A 19 -18.43 -16.83 15.87
C ILE A 19 -17.06 -16.75 15.19
N PHE A 20 -16.34 -17.87 15.09
CA PHE A 20 -14.98 -17.89 14.55
C PHE A 20 -14.97 -17.69 13.02
N VAL A 21 -15.90 -18.28 12.27
CA VAL A 21 -15.99 -18.07 10.83
C VAL A 21 -16.34 -16.62 10.49
N SER A 22 -17.30 -16.02 11.19
CA SER A 22 -17.59 -14.59 11.01
C SER A 22 -16.39 -13.70 11.37
N ALA A 23 -15.65 -14.04 12.42
CA ALA A 23 -14.44 -13.31 12.79
C ALA A 23 -13.34 -13.42 11.71
N LEU A 24 -13.15 -14.62 11.13
CA LEU A 24 -12.22 -14.86 10.02
C LEU A 24 -12.61 -14.06 8.77
N PHE A 25 -13.89 -14.07 8.40
CA PHE A 25 -14.39 -13.27 7.27
C PHE A 25 -14.22 -11.77 7.51
N LEU A 26 -14.28 -11.30 8.75
CA LEU A 26 -14.02 -9.89 9.08
C LEU A 26 -12.53 -9.54 9.19
N ASP A 27 -11.62 -10.45 8.86
CA ASP A 27 -10.17 -10.26 8.98
C ASP A 27 -9.73 -9.91 10.41
N ILE A 28 -10.41 -10.48 11.42
CA ILE A 28 -10.00 -10.32 12.81
C ILE A 28 -8.79 -11.21 13.05
N ARG A 29 -7.63 -10.59 13.33
CA ARG A 29 -6.37 -11.29 13.58
C ARG A 29 -6.54 -12.30 14.73
N ILE A 30 -6.16 -13.55 14.49
CA ILE A 30 -6.13 -14.62 15.50
C ILE A 30 -4.90 -14.44 16.38
N ASN A 31 -4.98 -13.51 17.34
CA ASN A 31 -3.99 -13.34 18.40
C ASN A 31 -4.60 -13.70 19.76
N LYS A 32 -3.76 -13.92 20.77
CA LYS A 32 -4.20 -14.36 22.11
C LYS A 32 -5.33 -13.48 22.68
N LYS A 33 -5.20 -12.16 22.56
CA LYS A 33 -6.19 -11.19 23.05
C LYS A 33 -7.55 -11.35 22.35
N ASN A 34 -7.58 -11.38 21.02
CA ASN A 34 -8.82 -11.47 20.25
C ASN A 34 -9.49 -12.82 20.42
N VAL A 35 -8.71 -13.91 20.50
CA VAL A 35 -9.22 -15.26 20.78
C VAL A 35 -9.88 -15.29 22.16
N ILE A 36 -9.26 -14.70 23.19
CA ILE A 36 -9.88 -14.57 24.52
C ILE A 36 -11.18 -13.78 24.44
N CYS A 37 -11.23 -12.65 23.72
CA CYS A 37 -12.47 -11.88 23.55
C CYS A 37 -13.58 -12.69 22.85
N LEU A 38 -13.26 -13.48 21.83
CA LEU A 38 -14.22 -14.33 21.12
C LEU A 38 -14.76 -15.45 22.02
N PHE A 39 -13.88 -16.09 22.81
CA PHE A 39 -14.33 -17.09 23.78
C PHE A 39 -15.16 -16.48 24.91
N LEU A 40 -14.81 -15.30 25.42
CA LEU A 40 -15.63 -14.58 26.40
C LEU A 40 -17.02 -14.29 25.86
N PHE A 41 -17.12 -13.79 24.61
CA PHE A 41 -18.41 -13.60 23.96
C PHE A 41 -19.17 -14.93 23.85
N PHE A 42 -18.52 -16.00 23.40
CA PHE A 42 -19.11 -17.33 23.33
C PHE A 42 -19.70 -17.80 24.67
N TYR A 43 -18.98 -17.63 25.78
CA TYR A 43 -19.50 -18.01 27.10
C TYR A 43 -20.69 -17.15 27.53
N ILE A 44 -20.65 -15.83 27.28
CA ILE A 44 -21.76 -14.93 27.59
C ILE A 44 -23.00 -15.31 26.77
N ASP A 45 -22.82 -15.59 25.48
CA ASP A 45 -23.90 -15.99 24.58
C ASP A 45 -24.51 -17.33 24.98
N LEU A 46 -23.67 -18.31 25.37
CA LEU A 46 -24.12 -19.61 25.86
C LEU A 46 -24.93 -19.49 27.16
N VAL A 47 -24.51 -18.63 28.10
CA VAL A 47 -25.28 -18.34 29.32
C VAL A 47 -26.62 -17.69 28.98
N LEU A 48 -26.62 -16.71 28.06
CA LEU A 48 -27.84 -16.05 27.62
C LEU A 48 -28.83 -17.06 27.00
N GLN A 49 -28.36 -17.91 26.09
CA GLN A 49 -29.17 -18.98 25.50
C GLN A 49 -29.70 -19.95 26.58
N GLY A 50 -28.87 -20.30 27.57
CA GLY A 50 -29.26 -21.13 28.70
C GLY A 50 -30.40 -20.53 29.52
N ILE A 51 -30.34 -19.22 29.82
CA ILE A 51 -31.42 -18.50 30.52
C ILE A 51 -32.73 -18.59 29.73
N PHE A 52 -32.69 -18.37 28.41
CA PHE A 52 -33.89 -18.47 27.56
C PHE A 52 -34.43 -19.91 27.49
N TYR A 53 -33.54 -20.91 27.46
CA TYR A 53 -33.92 -22.32 27.47
C TYR A 53 -34.65 -22.70 28.77
N PHE A 54 -34.16 -22.27 29.93
CA PHE A 54 -34.77 -22.58 31.22
C PHE A 54 -36.03 -21.76 31.53
N THR A 55 -36.15 -20.54 31.00
CA THR A 55 -37.30 -19.65 31.29
C THR A 55 -38.47 -19.85 30.34
N LYS A 56 -38.22 -20.25 29.09
CA LYS A 56 -39.25 -20.52 28.10
C LYS A 56 -39.22 -22.00 27.73
N ASP A 57 -38.55 -22.32 26.63
CA ASP A 57 -38.39 -23.66 26.08
C ASP A 57 -37.40 -23.62 24.89
N LEU A 58 -37.09 -24.80 24.33
CA LEU A 58 -36.20 -24.91 23.17
C LEU A 58 -36.76 -24.21 21.92
N SER A 59 -38.09 -24.17 21.75
CA SER A 59 -38.71 -23.56 20.56
C SER A 59 -38.56 -22.02 20.58
N ALA A 60 -38.67 -21.40 21.76
CA ALA A 60 -38.40 -19.99 21.96
C ALA A 60 -36.92 -19.66 21.68
N VAL A 61 -35.97 -20.51 22.09
CA VAL A 61 -34.54 -20.30 21.82
C VAL A 61 -34.25 -20.30 20.31
N ILE A 62 -34.82 -21.26 19.57
CA ILE A 62 -34.63 -21.36 18.10
C ILE A 62 -35.26 -20.17 17.38
N SER A 63 -36.48 -19.78 17.76
CA SER A 63 -37.16 -18.64 17.14
C SER A 63 -36.52 -17.29 17.47
N LEU A 64 -35.98 -17.13 18.67
CA LEU A 64 -35.31 -15.90 19.09
C LEU A 64 -33.80 -15.87 18.77
N TYR A 65 -33.23 -16.93 18.21
CA TYR A 65 -31.80 -17.03 17.86
C TYR A 65 -31.24 -15.82 17.09
N PRO A 66 -31.95 -15.22 16.11
CA PRO A 66 -31.52 -13.98 15.45
C PRO A 66 -31.29 -12.81 16.41
N PHE A 67 -32.09 -12.72 17.47
CA PHE A 67 -32.06 -11.64 18.44
C PHE A 67 -31.16 -11.92 19.64
N ILE A 68 -31.06 -13.16 20.09
CA ILE A 68 -30.25 -13.52 21.26
C ILE A 68 -28.80 -13.86 20.92
N THR A 69 -28.50 -14.23 19.67
CA THR A 69 -27.13 -14.60 19.25
C THR A 69 -26.61 -13.73 18.12
N HIS A 70 -27.31 -13.66 16.99
CA HIS A 70 -26.77 -12.94 15.82
C HIS A 70 -26.73 -11.41 15.99
N LEU A 71 -27.74 -10.81 16.63
CA LEU A 71 -27.76 -9.39 16.92
C LEU A 71 -26.66 -9.00 17.95
N PRO A 72 -26.50 -9.69 19.09
CA PRO A 72 -25.36 -9.48 19.99
C PRO A 72 -24.01 -9.68 19.31
N LEU A 73 -23.86 -10.70 18.45
CA LEU A 73 -22.63 -10.93 17.69
C LEU A 73 -22.33 -9.77 16.72
N LEU A 74 -23.36 -9.23 16.06
CA LEU A 74 -23.24 -8.06 15.19
C LEU A 74 -22.78 -6.84 16.00
N LEU A 75 -23.43 -6.55 17.13
CA LEU A 75 -23.07 -5.45 18.01
C LEU A 75 -21.66 -5.63 18.57
N PHE A 76 -21.28 -6.86 18.94
CA PHE A 76 -19.94 -7.20 19.40
C PHE A 76 -18.87 -6.88 18.35
N PHE A 77 -19.07 -7.27 17.09
CA PHE A 77 -18.12 -6.92 16.02
C PHE A 77 -18.06 -5.42 15.74
N VAL A 78 -19.18 -4.71 15.81
CA VAL A 78 -19.24 -3.26 15.57
C VAL A 78 -18.62 -2.47 16.73
N LEU A 79 -18.95 -2.80 17.97
CA LEU A 79 -18.55 -2.02 19.16
C LEU A 79 -17.14 -2.37 19.64
N ILE A 80 -16.80 -3.67 19.72
CA ILE A 80 -15.53 -4.12 20.28
C ILE A 80 -14.43 -4.15 19.22
N PHE A 81 -14.73 -4.74 18.06
CA PHE A 81 -13.77 -4.86 16.96
C PHE A 81 -13.82 -3.70 15.97
N LYS A 82 -14.68 -2.69 16.20
CA LYS A 82 -14.82 -1.48 15.38
C LYS A 82 -15.04 -1.79 13.89
N LYS A 83 -15.72 -2.90 13.59
CA LYS A 83 -16.04 -3.29 12.22
C LYS A 83 -17.26 -2.53 11.71
N ARG A 84 -17.31 -2.31 10.39
CA ARG A 84 -18.47 -1.67 9.75
C ARG A 84 -19.70 -2.59 9.87
N LEU A 85 -20.87 -2.00 10.06
CA LEU A 85 -22.13 -2.73 10.28
C LEU A 85 -22.45 -3.67 9.11
N PHE A 86 -22.39 -3.17 7.88
CA PHE A 86 -22.80 -3.96 6.70
C PHE A 86 -21.88 -5.16 6.41
N PRO A 87 -20.53 -5.04 6.40
CA PRO A 87 -19.64 -6.21 6.35
C PRO A 87 -19.85 -7.22 7.48
N SER A 88 -20.13 -6.73 8.70
CA SER A 88 -20.39 -7.60 9.86
C SER A 88 -21.66 -8.43 9.67
N LEU A 89 -22.72 -7.82 9.12
CA LEU A 89 -23.94 -8.52 8.78
C LEU A 89 -23.70 -9.61 7.73
N ILE A 90 -22.97 -9.27 6.65
CA ILE A 90 -22.63 -10.24 5.60
C ILE A 90 -21.77 -11.38 6.16
N ALA A 91 -20.78 -11.08 7.01
CA ALA A 91 -19.95 -12.12 7.61
C ALA A 91 -20.74 -13.10 8.49
N ILE A 92 -21.75 -12.61 9.22
CA ILE A 92 -22.62 -13.44 10.06
C ILE A 92 -23.55 -14.30 9.20
N THR A 93 -24.21 -13.72 8.21
CA THR A 93 -25.14 -14.47 7.34
C THR A 93 -24.41 -15.43 6.41
N SER A 94 -23.19 -15.09 5.96
CA SER A 94 -22.33 -16.01 5.22
C SER A 94 -21.85 -17.17 6.09
N ALA A 95 -21.49 -16.93 7.36
CA ALA A 95 -21.15 -18.01 8.29
C ALA A 95 -22.34 -18.94 8.55
N TYR A 96 -23.55 -18.38 8.65
CA TYR A 96 -24.79 -19.18 8.73
C TYR A 96 -25.00 -20.05 7.49
N LEU A 97 -24.81 -19.49 6.29
CA LEU A 97 -24.91 -20.24 5.03
C LEU A 97 -23.90 -21.41 4.97
N CYS A 98 -22.71 -21.26 5.57
CA CYS A 98 -21.71 -22.33 5.62
C CYS A 98 -22.21 -23.59 6.35
N CYS A 99 -23.15 -23.45 7.30
CA CYS A 99 -23.72 -24.59 8.03
C CYS A 99 -24.52 -25.53 7.12
N GLN A 100 -24.94 -25.08 5.93
CA GLN A 100 -25.73 -25.90 5.00
C GLN A 100 -24.96 -27.09 4.45
N ILE A 101 -23.62 -27.02 4.39
CA ILE A 101 -22.79 -28.17 4.07
C ILE A 101 -22.98 -29.27 5.12
N SER A 102 -22.96 -28.90 6.40
CA SER A 102 -23.14 -29.85 7.50
C SER A 102 -24.57 -30.38 7.60
N ASN A 103 -25.59 -29.53 7.36
CA ASN A 103 -27.00 -29.97 7.31
C ASN A 103 -27.22 -31.00 6.19
N TRP A 104 -26.77 -30.68 4.98
CA TRP A 104 -26.97 -31.53 3.81
C TRP A 104 -26.25 -32.88 3.93
N THR A 105 -24.97 -32.84 4.34
CA THR A 105 -24.20 -34.07 4.57
C THR A 105 -24.82 -34.96 5.64
N THR A 106 -25.39 -34.37 6.68
CA THR A 106 -26.11 -35.11 7.72
C THR A 106 -27.35 -35.80 7.16
N ILE A 107 -28.18 -35.10 6.40
CA ILE A 107 -29.38 -35.67 5.76
C ILE A 107 -28.99 -36.80 4.81
N PHE A 108 -27.98 -36.57 3.96
CA PHE A 108 -27.50 -37.56 3.00
C PHE A 108 -27.01 -38.83 3.70
N VAL A 109 -26.17 -38.72 4.73
CA VAL A 109 -25.65 -39.87 5.47
C VAL A 109 -26.75 -40.58 6.26
N SER A 110 -27.68 -39.82 6.84
CA SER A 110 -28.83 -40.37 7.60
C SER A 110 -29.77 -41.23 6.74
N SER A 111 -29.76 -41.03 5.41
CA SER A 111 -30.45 -41.87 4.43
C SER A 111 -29.91 -43.30 4.38
N PHE A 112 -28.63 -43.50 4.74
CA PHE A 112 -27.97 -44.81 4.72
C PHE A 112 -27.80 -45.40 6.13
N ILE A 113 -27.48 -44.56 7.11
CA ILE A 113 -27.18 -44.99 8.49
C ILE A 113 -28.02 -44.16 9.46
N LYS A 114 -28.92 -44.81 10.20
CA LYS A 114 -29.79 -44.16 11.17
C LYS A 114 -29.04 -43.84 12.47
N ASN A 115 -29.50 -42.82 13.20
CA ASN A 115 -29.05 -42.44 14.55
C ASN A 115 -27.61 -41.92 14.68
N ILE A 116 -26.98 -41.47 13.59
CA ILE A 116 -25.63 -40.87 13.63
C ILE A 116 -25.62 -39.36 13.33
N ASP A 117 -26.78 -38.72 13.27
CA ASP A 117 -26.96 -37.34 12.80
C ASP A 117 -26.06 -36.34 13.53
N ASN A 118 -26.03 -36.39 14.86
CA ASN A 118 -25.22 -35.47 15.68
C ASN A 118 -23.72 -35.64 15.46
N ILE A 119 -23.26 -36.88 15.25
CA ILE A 119 -21.84 -37.19 15.00
C ILE A 119 -21.46 -36.71 13.61
N THR A 120 -22.26 -37.06 12.60
CA THR A 120 -22.03 -36.64 11.20
C THR A 120 -21.98 -35.12 11.10
N TYR A 121 -22.97 -34.43 11.66
CA TYR A 121 -23.01 -32.97 11.61
C TYR A 121 -21.76 -32.33 12.26
N SER A 122 -21.40 -32.80 13.46
CA SER A 122 -20.26 -32.23 14.20
C SER A 122 -18.94 -32.45 13.45
N LEU A 123 -18.75 -33.64 12.87
CA LEU A 123 -17.56 -33.97 12.11
C LEU A 123 -17.48 -33.18 10.80
N THR A 124 -18.58 -33.07 10.06
CA THR A 124 -18.61 -32.31 8.80
C THR A 124 -18.45 -30.81 9.04
N LEU A 125 -18.91 -30.30 10.18
CA LEU A 125 -18.71 -28.90 10.59
C LEU A 125 -17.25 -28.59 10.94
N ILE A 126 -16.52 -29.54 11.56
CA ILE A 126 -15.07 -29.40 11.76
C ILE A 126 -14.34 -29.42 10.41
N ILE A 127 -14.72 -30.32 9.50
CA ILE A 127 -14.12 -30.39 8.16
C ILE A 127 -14.40 -29.10 7.37
N SER A 128 -15.62 -28.58 7.42
CA SER A 128 -15.99 -27.33 6.74
C SER A 128 -15.21 -26.14 7.30
N PHE A 129 -14.96 -26.09 8.62
CA PHE A 129 -14.12 -25.07 9.25
C PHE A 129 -12.69 -25.08 8.69
N VAL A 130 -12.07 -26.25 8.59
CA VAL A 130 -10.72 -26.40 8.00
C VAL A 130 -10.71 -25.98 6.53
N PHE A 131 -11.74 -26.36 5.77
CA PHE A 131 -11.90 -25.97 4.37
C PHE A 131 -12.01 -24.44 4.23
N ILE A 132 -12.78 -23.79 5.10
CA ILE A 132 -12.96 -22.35 5.11
C ILE A 132 -11.64 -21.63 5.37
N ILE A 133 -10.88 -22.07 6.37
CA ILE A 133 -9.55 -21.51 6.68
C ILE A 133 -8.57 -21.69 5.50
N LYS A 134 -8.65 -22.80 4.76
CA LYS A 134 -7.70 -23.04 3.68
C LYS A 134 -8.04 -22.31 2.39
N PHE A 135 -9.32 -22.19 2.05
CA PHE A 135 -9.74 -21.78 0.70
C PHE A 135 -10.71 -20.60 0.64
N VAL A 136 -11.55 -20.40 1.65
CA VAL A 136 -12.71 -19.50 1.54
C VAL A 136 -12.50 -18.16 2.28
N TYR A 137 -11.81 -18.17 3.42
CA TYR A 137 -11.74 -16.99 4.27
C TYR A 137 -11.04 -15.82 3.59
N LEU A 138 -9.95 -16.07 2.85
CA LEU A 138 -9.14 -15.03 2.24
C LEU A 138 -9.92 -14.28 1.14
N PRO A 139 -10.56 -14.96 0.16
CA PRO A 139 -11.43 -14.29 -0.81
C PRO A 139 -12.52 -13.46 -0.13
N ILE A 140 -13.25 -14.02 0.83
CA ILE A 140 -14.36 -13.31 1.48
C ILE A 140 -13.85 -12.11 2.29
N SER A 141 -12.78 -12.27 3.06
CA SER A 141 -12.16 -11.20 3.85
C SER A 141 -11.74 -10.00 3.00
N GLN A 142 -11.09 -10.25 1.86
CA GLN A 142 -10.67 -9.19 0.95
C GLN A 142 -11.88 -8.48 0.32
N LEU A 143 -12.93 -9.23 -0.04
CA LEU A 143 -14.16 -8.64 -0.57
C LEU A 143 -14.87 -7.76 0.46
N LEU A 144 -14.93 -8.19 1.73
CA LEU A 144 -15.56 -7.45 2.82
C LEU A 144 -14.85 -6.13 3.18
N LYS A 145 -13.61 -5.93 2.71
CA LYS A 145 -12.88 -4.64 2.87
C LYS A 145 -13.36 -3.56 1.89
N LYS A 146 -14.08 -3.92 0.82
CA LYS A 146 -14.55 -2.98 -0.21
C LYS A 146 -15.55 -1.94 0.32
N GLN A 147 -15.87 -0.96 -0.52
CA GLN A 147 -16.86 0.06 -0.21
C GLN A 147 -18.28 -0.55 -0.16
N SER A 148 -19.16 0.00 0.66
CA SER A 148 -20.50 -0.54 0.94
C SER A 148 -21.37 -0.75 -0.31
N ARG A 149 -21.19 0.05 -1.37
CA ARG A 149 -21.96 -0.09 -2.62
C ARG A 149 -21.60 -1.36 -3.39
N GLU A 150 -20.33 -1.73 -3.42
CA GLU A 150 -19.87 -2.97 -4.07
C GLU A 150 -20.24 -4.22 -3.24
N LEU A 151 -20.42 -4.04 -1.94
CA LEU A 151 -20.77 -5.11 -1.01
C LEU A 151 -22.21 -5.62 -1.17
N ILE A 152 -23.10 -4.83 -1.80
CA ILE A 152 -24.51 -5.19 -1.97
C ILE A 152 -24.63 -6.52 -2.73
N SER A 153 -23.90 -6.68 -3.84
CA SER A 153 -23.91 -7.91 -4.64
C SER A 153 -23.46 -9.14 -3.86
N PHE A 154 -22.58 -8.98 -2.87
CA PHE A 154 -22.11 -10.08 -2.01
C PHE A 154 -23.03 -10.38 -0.84
N GLY A 155 -23.75 -9.36 -0.35
CA GLY A 155 -24.66 -9.49 0.77
C GLY A 155 -26.02 -10.06 0.40
N ILE A 156 -26.49 -9.85 -0.85
CA ILE A 156 -27.83 -10.27 -1.27
C ILE A 156 -28.05 -11.77 -1.03
N ILE A 157 -27.16 -12.65 -1.50
CA ILE A 157 -27.34 -14.10 -1.39
C ILE A 157 -27.43 -14.56 0.08
N PRO A 158 -26.41 -14.33 0.94
CA PRO A 158 -26.44 -14.83 2.32
C PRO A 158 -27.53 -14.16 3.17
N ILE A 159 -27.79 -12.86 2.98
CA ILE A 159 -28.85 -12.15 3.73
C ILE A 159 -30.24 -12.62 3.30
N PHE A 160 -30.50 -12.70 2.00
CA PHE A 160 -31.79 -13.18 1.49
C PHE A 160 -32.03 -14.62 1.91
N TYR A 161 -31.02 -15.48 1.79
CA TYR A 161 -31.11 -16.86 2.26
C TYR A 161 -31.43 -16.91 3.76
N TYR A 162 -30.70 -16.16 4.59
CA TYR A 162 -30.93 -16.12 6.03
C TYR A 162 -32.38 -15.73 6.37
N ILE A 163 -32.89 -14.67 5.75
CA ILE A 163 -34.28 -14.22 5.96
C ILE A 163 -35.27 -15.28 5.48
N PHE A 164 -35.08 -15.82 4.28
CA PHE A 164 -35.94 -16.82 3.69
C PHE A 164 -36.00 -18.10 4.54
N ASP A 165 -34.85 -18.57 5.02
CA ASP A 165 -34.73 -19.77 5.83
C ASP A 165 -35.50 -19.64 7.14
N TYR A 166 -35.29 -18.56 7.89
CA TYR A 166 -36.04 -18.32 9.15
C TYR A 166 -37.54 -18.14 8.92
N LEU A 167 -37.94 -17.37 7.90
CA LEU A 167 -39.36 -17.18 7.58
C LEU A 167 -40.03 -18.51 7.21
N SER A 168 -39.41 -19.30 6.36
CA SER A 168 -40.01 -20.51 5.79
C SER A 168 -39.95 -21.73 6.71
N THR A 169 -38.90 -21.88 7.52
CA THR A 169 -38.69 -23.08 8.36
C THR A 169 -39.07 -22.85 9.82
N VAL A 170 -38.70 -21.70 10.41
CA VAL A 170 -38.87 -21.44 11.84
C VAL A 170 -40.22 -20.79 12.15
N TYR A 171 -40.59 -19.73 11.43
CA TYR A 171 -41.79 -18.95 11.75
C TYR A 171 -43.07 -19.48 11.11
N THR A 172 -43.02 -19.93 9.85
CA THR A 172 -44.23 -20.40 9.13
C THR A 172 -44.32 -21.91 8.98
N LYS A 173 -43.20 -22.64 9.15
CA LYS A 173 -43.07 -24.09 8.90
C LYS A 173 -43.55 -24.53 7.49
N LEU A 174 -43.65 -23.61 6.53
CA LEU A 174 -44.16 -23.81 5.19
C LEU A 174 -43.43 -24.93 4.44
N LEU A 175 -42.10 -24.98 4.61
CA LEU A 175 -41.25 -25.99 3.96
C LEU A 175 -41.15 -27.31 4.74
N TYR A 176 -41.55 -27.35 6.02
CA TYR A 176 -41.53 -28.57 6.83
C TYR A 176 -42.58 -29.61 6.43
N ILE A 177 -43.56 -29.22 5.60
CA ILE A 177 -44.60 -30.12 5.06
C ILE A 177 -44.07 -30.93 3.86
N GLY A 178 -42.99 -30.47 3.21
CA GLY A 178 -42.37 -31.12 2.06
C GLY A 178 -41.32 -32.18 2.43
N ASN A 179 -40.74 -32.83 1.41
CA ASN A 179 -39.62 -33.74 1.61
C ASN A 179 -38.39 -32.95 2.11
N LYS A 180 -37.92 -33.25 3.33
CA LYS A 180 -36.75 -32.61 3.98
C LYS A 180 -35.51 -32.56 3.07
N THR A 181 -35.32 -33.59 2.25
CA THR A 181 -34.23 -33.66 1.27
C THR A 181 -34.36 -32.59 0.17
N THR A 182 -35.57 -32.28 -0.30
CA THR A 182 -35.76 -31.24 -1.32
C THR A 182 -35.53 -29.84 -0.74
N VAL A 183 -35.98 -29.63 0.48
CA VAL A 183 -35.90 -28.33 1.18
C VAL A 183 -34.45 -27.92 1.47
N GLU A 184 -33.62 -28.88 1.87
CA GLU A 184 -32.24 -28.63 2.31
C GLU A 184 -31.22 -28.69 1.15
N PHE A 185 -31.62 -29.27 0.00
CA PHE A 185 -30.75 -29.32 -1.18
C PHE A 185 -30.53 -27.95 -1.82
N THR A 186 -31.59 -27.13 -1.91
CA THR A 186 -31.50 -25.81 -2.54
C THR A 186 -30.56 -24.86 -1.78
N PRO A 187 -30.63 -24.72 -0.44
CA PRO A 187 -29.65 -23.99 0.37
C PRO A 187 -28.21 -24.49 0.22
N PHE A 188 -28.02 -25.82 0.15
CA PHE A 188 -26.71 -26.41 -0.07
C PHE A 188 -26.11 -26.00 -1.42
N LEU A 189 -26.91 -26.07 -2.49
CA LEU A 189 -26.47 -25.61 -3.81
C LEU A 189 -26.17 -24.10 -3.82
N LEU A 190 -27.02 -23.30 -3.16
CA LEU A 190 -26.79 -21.86 -3.00
C LEU A 190 -25.48 -21.56 -2.26
N CYS A 191 -25.14 -22.33 -1.22
CA CYS A 191 -23.88 -22.20 -0.49
C CYS A 191 -22.67 -22.46 -1.41
N ILE A 192 -22.72 -23.51 -2.23
CA ILE A 192 -21.64 -23.83 -3.19
C ILE A 192 -21.52 -22.71 -4.23
N CYS A 193 -22.64 -22.31 -4.84
CA CYS A 193 -22.67 -21.24 -5.83
C CYS A 193 -22.14 -19.92 -5.27
N TYR A 194 -22.46 -19.61 -4.01
CA TYR A 194 -21.94 -18.42 -3.33
C TYR A 194 -20.41 -18.45 -3.19
N PHE A 195 -19.83 -19.58 -2.76
CA PHE A 195 -18.37 -19.68 -2.65
C PHE A 195 -17.65 -19.65 -3.99
N VAL A 196 -18.20 -20.31 -5.01
CA VAL A 196 -17.67 -20.24 -6.37
C VAL A 196 -17.73 -18.79 -6.86
N PHE A 197 -18.85 -18.09 -6.66
CA PHE A 197 -19.01 -16.68 -6.98
C PHE A 197 -17.97 -15.81 -6.26
N CYS A 198 -17.81 -15.95 -4.95
CA CYS A 198 -16.81 -15.20 -4.18
C CYS A 198 -15.38 -15.47 -4.68
N THR A 199 -15.05 -16.72 -5.00
CA THR A 199 -13.71 -17.11 -5.45
C THR A 199 -13.40 -16.58 -6.86
N VAL A 200 -14.32 -16.77 -7.82
CA VAL A 200 -14.17 -16.29 -9.19
C VAL A 200 -14.11 -14.76 -9.23
N TYR A 201 -15.00 -14.11 -8.48
CA TYR A 201 -14.99 -12.65 -8.39
C TYR A 201 -13.70 -12.14 -7.77
N PHE A 202 -13.22 -12.76 -6.69
CA PHE A 202 -11.96 -12.38 -6.05
C PHE A 202 -10.79 -12.47 -7.05
N LYS A 203 -10.70 -13.56 -7.83
CA LYS A 203 -9.69 -13.71 -8.88
C LYS A 203 -9.78 -12.61 -9.95
N GLN A 204 -10.98 -12.31 -10.44
CA GLN A 204 -11.19 -11.22 -11.41
C GLN A 204 -10.78 -9.86 -10.83
N TYR A 205 -11.02 -9.65 -9.54
CA TYR A 205 -10.63 -8.43 -8.85
C TYR A 205 -9.11 -8.28 -8.73
N GLU A 206 -8.38 -9.35 -8.38
CA GLU A 206 -6.91 -9.35 -8.37
C GLU A 206 -6.34 -9.07 -9.77
N GLU A 207 -6.88 -9.72 -10.80
CA GLU A 207 -6.49 -9.48 -12.18
C GLU A 207 -6.71 -8.02 -12.60
N LYS A 208 -7.85 -7.44 -12.23
CA LYS A 208 -8.15 -6.02 -12.50
C LYS A 208 -7.17 -5.08 -11.80
N GLN A 209 -6.88 -5.30 -10.51
CA GLN A 209 -5.88 -4.48 -9.79
C GLN A 209 -4.48 -4.60 -10.41
N LYS A 210 -4.11 -5.80 -10.84
CA LYS A 210 -2.82 -6.04 -11.51
C LYS A 210 -2.74 -5.29 -12.84
N ILE A 211 -3.81 -5.30 -13.63
CA ILE A 211 -3.90 -4.55 -14.89
C ILE A 211 -3.81 -3.04 -14.63
N GLU A 212 -4.54 -2.50 -13.65
CA GLU A 212 -4.49 -1.08 -13.30
C GLU A 212 -3.09 -0.64 -12.86
N THR A 213 -2.43 -1.44 -12.03
CA THR A 213 -1.05 -1.18 -11.58
C THR A 213 -0.06 -1.24 -12.75
N THR A 214 -0.21 -2.23 -13.63
CA THR A 214 0.64 -2.39 -14.82
C THR A 214 0.46 -1.22 -15.79
N ASN A 215 -0.78 -0.79 -16.03
CA ASN A 215 -1.07 0.37 -16.87
C ASN A 215 -0.43 1.64 -16.31
N LYS A 216 -0.53 1.87 -14.99
CA LYS A 216 0.13 3.01 -14.34
C LYS A 216 1.65 2.99 -14.58
N LEU A 217 2.29 1.83 -14.45
CA LEU A 217 3.71 1.66 -14.72
C LEU A 217 4.06 1.94 -16.19
N ILE A 218 3.24 1.48 -17.14
CA ILE A 218 3.41 1.75 -18.57
C ILE A 218 3.33 3.26 -18.84
N TYR A 219 2.35 3.96 -18.27
CA TYR A 219 2.23 5.43 -18.43
C TYR A 219 3.45 6.17 -17.86
N MET A 220 3.97 5.75 -16.71
CA MET A 220 5.18 6.34 -16.13
C MET A 220 6.40 6.13 -17.05
N LYS A 221 6.59 4.91 -17.58
CA LYS A 221 7.67 4.62 -18.53
C LYS A 221 7.55 5.44 -19.82
N GLN A 222 6.33 5.60 -20.34
CA GLN A 222 6.10 6.41 -21.54
C GLN A 222 6.42 7.89 -21.29
N ALA A 223 6.03 8.43 -20.13
CA ALA A 223 6.34 9.80 -19.75
C ALA A 223 7.86 10.02 -19.60
N GLN A 224 8.57 9.07 -19.00
CA GLN A 224 10.02 9.11 -18.88
C GLN A 224 10.71 9.05 -20.25
N SER A 225 10.32 8.10 -21.10
CA SER A 225 10.87 7.97 -22.46
C SER A 225 10.67 9.25 -23.27
N LYS A 226 9.51 9.92 -23.16
CA LYS A 226 9.28 11.23 -23.80
C LYS A 226 10.22 12.33 -23.30
N LYS A 227 10.58 12.34 -22.00
CA LYS A 227 11.56 13.29 -21.46
C LYS A 227 12.96 13.00 -21.98
N GLU A 228 13.35 11.73 -22.02
CA GLU A 228 14.64 11.29 -22.56
C GLU A 228 14.78 11.66 -24.04
N MET A 229 13.73 11.46 -24.85
CA MET A 229 13.71 11.89 -26.25
C MET A 229 13.89 13.41 -26.40
N LYS A 230 13.19 14.23 -25.59
CA LYS A 230 13.35 15.69 -25.62
C LYS A 230 14.77 16.12 -25.26
N LEU A 231 15.36 15.52 -24.22
CA LEU A 231 16.73 15.80 -23.84
C LEU A 231 17.71 15.42 -24.95
N MET A 232 17.46 14.29 -25.64
CA MET A 232 18.25 13.87 -26.78
C MET A 232 18.15 14.86 -27.94
N GLU A 233 16.94 15.33 -28.29
CA GLU A 233 16.74 16.38 -29.30
C GLU A 233 17.45 17.70 -28.96
N GLU A 234 17.39 18.12 -27.68
CA GLU A 234 18.10 19.31 -27.21
C GLU A 234 19.62 19.15 -27.29
N ASN A 235 20.14 17.97 -26.94
CA ASN A 235 21.56 17.65 -27.06
C ASN A 235 22.01 17.59 -28.52
N GLU A 236 21.22 17.02 -29.42
CA GLU A 236 21.49 17.02 -30.86
C GLU A 236 21.58 18.44 -31.41
N LYS A 237 20.66 19.33 -31.02
CA LYS A 237 20.73 20.75 -31.40
C LYS A 237 22.00 21.42 -30.91
N LYS A 238 22.41 21.17 -29.67
CA LYS A 238 23.67 21.70 -29.11
C LYS A 238 24.89 21.21 -29.90
N VAL A 239 24.91 19.94 -30.28
CA VAL A 239 26.01 19.37 -31.10
C VAL A 239 26.04 20.01 -32.50
N ILE A 240 24.88 20.25 -33.12
CA ILE A 240 24.80 20.92 -34.42
C ILE A 240 25.36 22.34 -34.33
N LEU A 241 24.95 23.12 -33.32
CA LEU A 241 25.46 24.48 -33.08
C LEU A 241 26.97 24.47 -32.86
N MET A 242 27.47 23.60 -32.00
CA MET A 242 28.91 23.46 -31.74
C MET A 242 29.70 23.12 -33.01
N ARG A 243 29.19 22.22 -33.87
CA ARG A 243 29.81 21.92 -35.18
C ARG A 243 29.84 23.12 -36.11
N HIS A 244 28.75 23.89 -36.15
CA HIS A 244 28.66 25.10 -36.96
C HIS A 244 29.70 26.13 -36.53
N ASP A 245 29.78 26.39 -35.23
CA ASP A 245 30.71 27.39 -34.66
C ASP A 245 32.17 26.96 -34.87
N MET A 246 32.49 25.69 -34.63
CA MET A 246 33.83 25.16 -34.94
C MET A 246 34.20 25.34 -36.41
N ARG A 247 33.26 25.10 -37.34
CA ARG A 247 33.51 25.30 -38.77
C ARG A 247 33.79 26.77 -39.09
N HIS A 248 33.02 27.68 -38.49
CA HIS A 248 33.22 29.12 -38.66
C HIS A 248 34.59 29.55 -38.14
N PHE A 249 34.98 29.10 -36.95
CA PHE A 249 36.29 29.37 -36.36
C PHE A 249 37.43 28.88 -37.25
N LEU A 250 37.36 27.63 -37.74
CA LEU A 250 38.38 27.06 -38.61
C LEU A 250 38.48 27.80 -39.96
N ASN A 251 37.35 28.21 -40.53
CA ASN A 251 37.32 28.98 -41.79
C ASN A 251 37.96 30.36 -41.63
N ASN A 252 37.72 31.05 -40.50
CA ASN A 252 38.32 32.35 -40.24
C ASN A 252 39.84 32.25 -40.12
N ILE A 253 40.33 31.27 -39.36
CA ILE A 253 41.77 31.00 -39.24
C ILE A 253 42.37 30.70 -40.62
N LEU A 254 41.71 29.88 -41.42
CA LEU A 254 42.18 29.53 -42.77
C LEU A 254 42.24 30.75 -43.70
N ASN A 255 41.23 31.62 -43.67
CA ASN A 255 41.19 32.84 -44.47
C ASN A 255 42.29 33.84 -44.06
N ASP A 256 42.55 33.99 -42.76
CA ASP A 256 43.62 34.88 -42.27
C ASP A 256 45.00 34.36 -42.70
N LEU A 257 45.22 33.04 -42.67
CA LEU A 257 46.45 32.41 -43.15
C LEU A 257 46.61 32.55 -44.67
N GLU A 258 45.55 32.36 -45.46
CA GLU A 258 45.58 32.52 -46.93
C GLU A 258 45.90 33.97 -47.35
N ASN A 259 45.54 34.95 -46.53
CA ASN A 259 45.82 36.37 -46.76
C ASN A 259 47.15 36.85 -46.15
N ASN A 260 48.01 35.94 -45.67
CA ASN A 260 49.28 36.23 -44.96
C ASN A 260 49.11 37.09 -43.68
N GLN A 261 47.94 37.09 -43.05
CA GLN A 261 47.65 37.80 -41.80
C GLN A 261 47.95 36.93 -40.57
N ASN A 262 49.18 36.42 -40.49
CA ASN A 262 49.56 35.40 -39.49
C ASN A 262 49.42 35.88 -38.04
N GLU A 263 49.69 37.15 -37.76
CA GLU A 263 49.54 37.72 -36.40
C GLU A 263 48.06 37.76 -35.97
N HIS A 264 47.15 38.12 -36.87
CA HIS A 264 45.71 38.14 -36.61
C HIS A 264 45.15 36.73 -36.37
N ALA A 265 45.61 35.74 -37.13
CA ALA A 265 45.23 34.33 -36.93
C ALA A 265 45.67 33.81 -35.55
N ILE A 266 46.88 34.17 -35.11
CA ILE A 266 47.42 33.79 -33.78
C ILE A 266 46.60 34.46 -32.67
N GLU A 267 46.28 35.75 -32.80
CA GLU A 267 45.45 36.48 -31.84
C GLU A 267 44.02 35.92 -31.75
N TYR A 268 43.45 35.50 -32.88
CA TYR A 268 42.15 34.84 -32.94
C TYR A 268 42.14 33.46 -32.27
N ILE A 269 43.23 32.69 -32.40
CA ILE A 269 43.41 31.43 -31.68
C ILE A 269 43.54 31.66 -30.17
N HIS A 270 44.27 32.70 -29.74
CA HIS A 270 44.37 33.05 -28.32
C HIS A 270 43.02 33.45 -27.71
N THR A 271 42.23 34.26 -28.42
CA THR A 271 40.87 34.60 -27.97
C THR A 271 39.93 33.39 -27.92
N LEU A 272 40.10 32.42 -28.83
CA LEU A 272 39.39 31.15 -28.74
C LEU A 272 39.83 30.33 -27.52
N PHE A 273 41.13 30.26 -27.23
CA PHE A 273 41.61 29.61 -26.02
C PHE A 273 41.09 30.30 -24.76
N ASP A 274 41.10 31.62 -24.69
CA ASP A 274 40.54 32.36 -23.55
C ASP A 274 39.04 32.10 -23.36
N ALA A 275 38.27 32.01 -24.45
CA ALA A 275 36.84 31.67 -24.39
C ALA A 275 36.61 30.21 -23.92
N ILE A 276 37.44 29.26 -24.38
CA ILE A 276 37.39 27.86 -23.95
C ILE A 276 37.86 27.72 -22.48
N ASP A 277 38.88 28.46 -22.07
CA ASP A 277 39.44 28.45 -20.73
C ASP A 277 38.52 29.14 -19.72
N GLN A 278 37.75 30.16 -20.13
CA GLN A 278 36.61 30.68 -19.35
C GLN A 278 35.49 29.63 -19.17
N THR A 279 35.48 28.57 -19.98
CA THR A 279 34.59 27.42 -19.85
C THR A 279 35.19 26.29 -18.99
N VAL A 280 36.40 26.46 -18.45
CA VAL A 280 36.99 25.51 -17.48
C VAL A 280 36.13 25.54 -16.23
N ARG A 281 35.33 24.48 -16.08
CA ARG A 281 34.49 24.21 -14.91
C ARG A 281 35.33 24.41 -13.65
N LYS A 282 34.93 25.36 -12.80
CA LYS A 282 35.45 25.52 -11.44
C LYS A 282 35.48 24.14 -10.79
N LYS A 283 36.67 23.70 -10.38
CA LYS A 283 36.86 22.39 -9.75
C LYS A 283 36.61 22.54 -8.25
N TYR A 284 35.49 22.02 -7.77
CA TYR A 284 35.04 22.12 -6.38
C TYR A 284 35.66 21.07 -5.48
N CYS A 285 35.86 19.87 -6.02
CA CYS A 285 36.45 18.73 -5.34
C CYS A 285 37.10 17.78 -6.36
N LEU A 286 37.61 16.63 -5.89
CA LEU A 286 38.23 15.63 -6.76
C LEU A 286 37.20 14.79 -7.54
N ASN A 287 35.94 14.73 -7.11
CA ASN A 287 34.90 13.91 -7.74
C ASN A 287 34.16 14.66 -8.88
N ASP A 288 34.15 14.07 -10.07
CA ASP A 288 33.60 14.71 -11.28
C ASP A 288 32.07 14.88 -11.25
N THR A 289 31.36 13.91 -10.66
CA THR A 289 29.89 13.95 -10.51
C THR A 289 29.46 15.09 -9.59
N VAL A 290 30.14 15.26 -8.45
CA VAL A 290 29.89 16.40 -7.55
C VAL A 290 30.24 17.72 -8.24
N ASN A 291 31.37 17.79 -8.96
CA ASN A 291 31.74 19.00 -9.71
C ASN A 291 30.67 19.42 -10.73
N MET A 292 30.09 18.45 -11.45
CA MET A 292 29.01 18.70 -12.40
C MET A 292 27.76 19.25 -11.71
N ILE A 293 27.34 18.65 -10.60
CA ILE A 293 26.14 19.06 -9.85
C ILE A 293 26.35 20.46 -9.26
N MET A 294 27.51 20.72 -8.65
CA MET A 294 27.88 22.02 -8.09
C MET A 294 27.87 23.11 -9.17
N THR A 295 28.40 22.83 -10.36
CA THR A 295 28.35 23.78 -11.48
C THR A 295 26.92 24.14 -11.86
N SER A 296 26.00 23.16 -11.86
CA SER A 296 24.60 23.38 -12.23
C SER A 296 23.84 24.24 -11.20
N TYR A 297 24.21 24.18 -9.92
CA TYR A 297 23.51 24.91 -8.86
C TYR A 297 24.17 26.24 -8.50
N GLU A 298 25.50 26.34 -8.51
CA GLU A 298 26.19 27.58 -8.12
C GLU A 298 25.81 28.74 -9.05
N ASN A 299 25.72 28.51 -10.37
CA ASN A 299 25.33 29.56 -11.30
C ASN A 299 23.90 30.05 -11.00
N ARG A 300 22.95 29.12 -10.82
CA ARG A 300 21.56 29.44 -10.46
C ARG A 300 21.45 30.17 -9.12
N MET A 301 22.25 29.76 -8.12
CA MET A 301 22.24 30.35 -6.79
C MET A 301 22.83 31.76 -6.79
N LYS A 302 23.88 31.99 -7.60
CA LYS A 302 24.46 33.33 -7.81
C LYS A 302 23.48 34.28 -8.48
N ASP A 303 22.80 33.84 -9.53
CA ASP A 303 21.83 34.66 -10.26
C ASP A 303 20.65 35.10 -9.36
N GLU A 304 20.31 34.28 -8.36
CA GLU A 304 19.21 34.53 -7.41
C GLU A 304 19.67 35.15 -6.07
N ASN A 305 20.91 35.63 -5.98
CA ASN A 305 21.52 36.22 -4.78
C ASN A 305 21.38 35.36 -3.51
N ILE A 306 21.64 34.05 -3.64
CA ILE A 306 21.67 33.11 -2.51
C ILE A 306 23.08 33.06 -1.93
N ASP A 307 23.21 33.25 -0.61
CA ASP A 307 24.46 33.05 0.12
C ASP A 307 24.73 31.54 0.26
N PHE A 308 25.56 31.02 -0.64
CA PHE A 308 25.86 29.59 -0.74
C PHE A 308 27.25 29.25 -0.23
N HIS A 309 27.31 28.49 0.86
CA HIS A 309 28.55 27.98 1.44
C HIS A 309 28.69 26.48 1.17
N TYR A 310 29.92 26.02 0.96
CA TYR A 310 30.17 24.60 0.79
C TYR A 310 31.51 24.16 1.39
N HIS A 311 31.52 22.92 1.88
CA HIS A 311 32.72 22.22 2.32
C HIS A 311 32.69 20.81 1.75
N LEU A 312 33.64 20.50 0.86
CA LEU A 312 33.68 19.25 0.10
C LEU A 312 35.03 18.55 0.34
N ASP A 313 35.07 17.61 1.27
CA ASP A 313 36.23 16.80 1.62
C ASP A 313 35.94 15.32 1.28
N ILE A 314 35.99 15.01 -0.01
CA ILE A 314 35.66 13.70 -0.57
C ILE A 314 36.73 13.25 -1.58
N PRO A 315 37.04 11.95 -1.66
CA PRO A 315 37.97 11.42 -2.65
C PRO A 315 37.40 11.47 -4.07
N GLN A 316 38.25 11.24 -5.07
CA GLN A 316 37.82 11.18 -6.47
C GLN A 316 36.76 10.09 -6.70
N GLN A 317 36.91 8.93 -6.06
CA GLN A 317 36.03 7.78 -6.23
C GLN A 317 35.34 7.45 -4.90
N LEU A 318 34.01 7.46 -4.94
CA LEU A 318 33.15 7.13 -3.80
C LEU A 318 32.64 5.68 -3.92
N SER A 319 32.27 5.07 -2.80
CA SER A 319 31.66 3.73 -2.77
C SER A 319 30.21 3.69 -3.30
N ILE A 320 29.62 4.85 -3.60
CA ILE A 320 28.26 4.98 -4.13
C ILE A 320 28.29 5.23 -5.64
N SER A 321 27.25 4.78 -6.35
CA SER A 321 27.14 5.01 -7.79
C SER A 321 26.85 6.48 -8.11
N ASP A 322 27.31 6.96 -9.27
CA ASP A 322 27.04 8.33 -9.72
C ASP A 322 25.54 8.64 -9.83
N ILE A 323 24.73 7.64 -10.19
CA ILE A 323 23.27 7.76 -10.28
C ILE A 323 22.66 7.98 -8.89
N ASP A 324 23.05 7.18 -7.91
CA ASP A 324 22.53 7.28 -6.55
C ASP A 324 23.02 8.57 -5.87
N LEU A 325 24.29 8.96 -6.08
CA LEU A 325 24.84 10.24 -5.63
C LEU A 325 24.06 11.42 -6.22
N THR A 326 23.79 11.39 -7.54
CA THR A 326 23.03 12.43 -8.23
C THR A 326 21.60 12.51 -7.69
N SER A 327 20.95 11.37 -7.44
CA SER A 327 19.61 11.30 -6.84
C SER A 327 19.57 12.00 -5.47
N ILE A 328 20.55 11.73 -4.60
CA ILE A 328 20.57 12.33 -3.26
C ILE A 328 20.90 13.82 -3.33
N LEU A 329 22.01 14.17 -3.98
CA LEU A 329 22.55 15.54 -3.97
C LEU A 329 21.66 16.51 -4.75
N SER A 330 21.18 16.12 -5.93
CA SER A 330 20.33 17.00 -6.75
C SER A 330 18.96 17.23 -6.12
N ASN A 331 18.34 16.20 -5.53
CA ASN A 331 17.07 16.38 -4.83
C ASN A 331 17.25 17.21 -3.55
N GLY A 332 18.37 17.05 -2.84
CA GLY A 332 18.69 17.83 -1.65
C GLY A 332 18.87 19.31 -1.96
N LEU A 333 19.70 19.64 -2.96
CA LEU A 333 19.96 21.03 -3.38
C LEU A 333 18.73 21.69 -4.00
N GLU A 334 17.94 20.98 -4.79
CA GLU A 334 16.69 21.52 -5.36
C GLU A 334 15.66 21.84 -4.26
N ASN A 335 15.58 21.02 -3.22
CA ASN A 335 14.70 21.29 -2.07
C ASN A 335 15.16 22.53 -1.30
N ALA A 336 16.46 22.66 -1.05
CA ALA A 336 17.03 23.83 -0.41
C ALA A 336 16.78 25.10 -1.24
N PHE A 337 17.03 25.04 -2.55
CA PHE A 337 16.78 26.13 -3.49
C PHE A 337 15.32 26.58 -3.46
N LYS A 338 14.36 25.65 -3.58
CA LYS A 338 12.93 25.99 -3.52
C LYS A 338 12.51 26.62 -2.20
N ALA A 339 13.05 26.12 -1.09
CA ALA A 339 12.72 26.64 0.23
C ALA A 339 13.20 28.09 0.42
N VAL A 340 14.42 28.40 -0.01
CA VAL A 340 14.96 29.77 0.13
C VAL A 340 14.36 30.75 -0.86
N MET A 341 13.88 30.29 -2.02
CA MET A 341 13.22 31.16 -3.00
C MET A 341 11.88 31.74 -2.51
N LEU A 342 11.29 31.17 -1.46
CA LEU A 342 10.10 31.74 -0.80
C LEU A 342 10.44 32.89 0.16
N LEU A 343 11.73 33.10 0.49
CA LEU A 343 12.18 34.17 1.35
C LEU A 343 12.42 35.45 0.52
N GLU A 344 12.01 36.59 1.08
CA GLU A 344 12.24 37.90 0.48
C GLU A 344 13.70 38.34 0.60
N ASN A 345 14.36 38.04 1.72
CA ASN A 345 15.75 38.42 2.01
C ASN A 345 16.50 37.29 2.75
N GLU A 346 17.82 37.43 2.88
CA GLU A 346 18.70 36.54 3.68
C GLU A 346 18.65 35.06 3.26
N ARG A 347 18.69 34.78 1.95
CA ARG A 347 18.67 33.41 1.43
C ARG A 347 19.99 32.69 1.72
N PHE A 348 19.95 31.60 2.46
CA PHE A 348 21.14 30.88 2.91
C PHE A 348 21.06 29.38 2.60
N ILE A 349 22.11 28.83 2.01
CA ILE A 349 22.28 27.38 1.81
C ILE A 349 23.72 26.99 2.17
N GLU A 350 23.88 25.91 2.94
CA GLU A 350 25.17 25.29 3.24
C GLU A 350 25.18 23.81 2.81
N LEU A 351 26.20 23.41 2.06
CA LEU A 351 26.47 22.03 1.69
C LEU A 351 27.75 21.53 2.34
N ASN A 352 27.68 20.44 3.10
CA ASN A 352 28.84 19.77 3.65
C ASN A 352 28.88 18.30 3.23
N MET A 353 29.95 17.91 2.54
CA MET A 353 30.22 16.52 2.16
C MET A 353 31.58 16.09 2.68
N GLN A 354 31.61 14.97 3.42
CA GLN A 354 32.84 14.41 3.97
C GLN A 354 32.85 12.90 3.86
N GLU A 355 33.98 12.29 3.58
CA GLU A 355 34.16 10.84 3.75
C GLU A 355 35.12 10.54 4.90
N LYS A 356 34.66 9.76 5.89
CA LYS A 356 35.49 9.30 7.01
C LYS A 356 35.25 7.83 7.28
N CYS A 357 36.34 7.06 7.37
CA CYS A 357 36.31 5.62 7.65
C CYS A 357 35.39 4.83 6.68
N GLY A 358 35.37 5.20 5.39
CA GLY A 358 34.56 4.56 4.36
C GLY A 358 33.06 4.89 4.45
N LYS A 359 32.68 5.88 5.27
CA LYS A 359 31.30 6.40 5.34
C LYS A 359 31.23 7.80 4.76
N LEU A 360 30.28 8.03 3.87
CA LEU A 360 30.01 9.32 3.26
C LEU A 360 28.92 10.06 4.06
N LEU A 361 29.26 11.26 4.52
CA LEU A 361 28.32 12.23 5.08
C LEU A 361 27.93 13.24 4.00
N ILE A 362 26.63 13.47 3.84
CA ILE A 362 26.08 14.58 3.06
C ILE A 362 25.13 15.36 3.98
N SER A 363 25.40 16.65 4.17
CA SER A 363 24.58 17.54 4.98
C SER A 363 24.22 18.76 4.17
N ILE A 364 22.92 19.06 4.07
CA ILE A 364 22.41 20.26 3.40
C ILE A 364 21.57 21.02 4.41
N GLU A 365 21.90 22.28 4.60
CA GLU A 365 21.22 23.18 5.53
C GLU A 365 20.73 24.43 4.79
N ASN A 366 19.51 24.85 5.06
CA ASN A 366 18.93 26.04 4.47
C ASN A 366 17.91 26.67 5.41
N ASN A 367 17.72 27.98 5.33
CA ASN A 367 16.62 28.63 6.03
C ASN A 367 15.30 28.49 5.25
N TYR A 368 14.17 28.71 5.95
CA TYR A 368 12.83 28.55 5.38
C TYR A 368 11.85 29.62 5.90
N LEU A 369 10.83 29.95 5.10
CA LEU A 369 9.74 30.84 5.51
C LEU A 369 8.69 30.12 6.38
N ASN A 370 8.26 28.93 5.93
CA ASN A 370 7.20 28.15 6.58
C ASN A 370 7.78 26.87 7.18
N GLU A 371 7.48 26.60 8.45
CA GLU A 371 7.98 25.40 9.12
C GLU A 371 7.44 24.12 8.45
N PRO A 372 8.32 23.19 8.04
CA PRO A 372 7.91 21.95 7.38
C PRO A 372 7.17 21.03 8.35
N ILE A 373 6.13 20.36 7.84
CA ILE A 373 5.36 19.36 8.59
C ILE A 373 5.98 17.99 8.37
N PHE A 374 6.17 17.23 9.44
CA PHE A 374 6.74 15.89 9.40
C PHE A 374 5.66 14.82 9.61
N ILE A 375 5.71 13.75 8.81
CA ILE A 375 4.99 12.49 9.03
C ILE A 375 6.04 11.39 9.04
N ASP A 376 6.08 10.59 10.11
CA ASP A 376 7.06 9.51 10.30
C ASP A 376 8.52 9.95 10.10
N GLY A 377 8.85 11.19 10.50
CA GLY A 377 10.20 11.76 10.40
C GLY A 377 10.59 12.27 9.00
N ILE A 378 9.68 12.22 8.02
CA ILE A 378 9.89 12.72 6.66
C ILE A 378 9.04 13.99 6.45
N PRO A 379 9.62 15.08 5.91
CA PRO A 379 8.85 16.28 5.62
C PRO A 379 7.90 16.06 4.42
N ILE A 380 6.65 16.50 4.57
CA ILE A 380 5.60 16.41 3.55
C ILE A 380 5.27 17.79 2.96
N SER A 381 5.02 17.85 1.65
CA SER A 381 4.51 19.06 1.00
C SER A 381 2.98 19.13 1.10
N LYS A 382 2.44 20.35 1.17
CA LYS A 382 0.99 20.63 1.10
C LYS A 382 0.47 20.72 -0.34
N GLU A 383 1.36 20.81 -1.33
CA GLU A 383 1.00 20.94 -2.74
C GLU A 383 0.85 19.57 -3.41
N LYS A 384 -0.20 19.42 -4.24
CA LYS A 384 -0.67 18.13 -4.78
C LYS A 384 0.30 17.36 -5.68
N ASP A 385 1.44 17.95 -6.07
CA ASP A 385 2.46 17.32 -6.92
C ASP A 385 3.90 17.48 -6.38
N HIS A 386 4.04 17.91 -5.12
CA HIS A 386 5.33 18.13 -4.47
C HIS A 386 5.54 17.14 -3.31
N GLY A 387 6.79 16.77 -3.01
CA GLY A 387 7.14 15.82 -1.93
C GLY A 387 7.82 14.52 -2.37
N PHE A 388 7.95 14.28 -3.68
CA PHE A 388 8.68 13.10 -4.19
C PHE A 388 10.19 13.16 -3.95
N GLY A 389 10.77 14.36 -3.81
CA GLY A 389 12.22 14.53 -3.64
C GLY A 389 12.74 13.91 -2.34
N THR A 390 12.09 14.20 -1.21
CA THR A 390 12.49 13.64 0.10
C THR A 390 12.21 12.15 0.22
N GLN A 391 11.14 11.66 -0.40
CA GLN A 391 10.87 10.23 -0.56
C GLN A 391 11.92 9.53 -1.42
N SER A 392 12.35 10.18 -2.52
CA SER A 392 13.41 9.67 -3.40
C SER A 392 14.74 9.55 -2.64
N ILE A 393 15.10 10.58 -1.86
CA ILE A 393 16.30 10.54 -1.01
C ILE A 393 16.20 9.40 -0.01
N ALA A 394 15.10 9.30 0.74
CA ALA A 394 14.91 8.26 1.74
C ALA A 394 15.01 6.85 1.12
N TYR A 395 14.38 6.64 -0.03
CA TYR A 395 14.44 5.37 -0.77
C TYR A 395 15.85 5.03 -1.25
N THR A 396 16.58 6.00 -1.84
CA THR A 396 17.96 5.77 -2.30
C THR A 396 18.89 5.46 -1.12
N VAL A 397 18.72 6.14 0.02
CA VAL A 397 19.54 5.90 1.22
C VAL A 397 19.24 4.54 1.83
N GLU A 398 17.98 4.13 1.90
CA GLU A 398 17.58 2.80 2.38
C GLU A 398 18.15 1.68 1.50
N LYS A 399 18.10 1.86 0.17
CA LYS A 399 18.73 0.94 -0.82
C LYS A 399 20.23 0.78 -0.59
N LEU A 400 20.91 1.85 -0.15
CA LEU A 400 22.34 1.85 0.12
C LEU A 400 22.69 1.41 1.56
N HIS A 401 21.71 0.95 2.34
CA HIS A 401 21.88 0.61 3.76
C HIS A 401 22.41 1.77 4.63
N GLY A 402 22.17 3.01 4.19
CA GLY A 402 22.51 4.23 4.93
C GLY A 402 21.38 4.70 5.84
N ASN A 403 21.58 5.86 6.45
CA ASN A 403 20.59 6.54 7.27
C ASN A 403 20.37 7.99 6.81
N CYS A 404 19.11 8.43 6.79
CA CYS A 404 18.70 9.77 6.41
C CYS A 404 17.89 10.40 7.55
N GLN A 405 18.25 11.62 7.91
CA GLN A 405 17.57 12.41 8.94
C GLN A 405 17.21 13.79 8.41
N PHE A 406 15.98 14.20 8.68
CA PHE A 406 15.49 15.55 8.44
C PHE A 406 15.17 16.20 9.79
N SER A 407 15.57 17.44 9.99
CA SER A 407 15.35 18.16 11.24
C SER A 407 15.20 19.66 11.00
N THR A 408 14.54 20.34 11.95
CA THR A 408 14.47 21.80 12.00
C THR A 408 15.07 22.30 13.31
N HIS A 409 15.87 23.37 13.24
CA HIS A 409 16.38 24.06 14.42
C HIS A 409 16.54 25.55 14.11
N GLN A 410 15.96 26.43 14.94
CA GLN A 410 16.13 27.89 14.84
C GLN A 410 15.93 28.45 13.41
N HIS A 411 14.83 28.10 12.73
CA HIS A 411 14.53 28.49 11.33
C HIS A 411 15.44 27.91 10.24
N HIS A 412 16.34 26.99 10.60
CA HIS A 412 17.11 26.20 9.65
C HIS A 412 16.53 24.80 9.51
N PHE A 413 16.35 24.37 8.27
CA PHE A 413 16.08 23.00 7.90
C PHE A 413 17.39 22.30 7.58
N LYS A 414 17.56 21.08 8.09
CA LYS A 414 18.77 20.29 7.91
C LYS A 414 18.44 18.88 7.45
N LEU A 415 18.93 18.54 6.26
CA LEU A 415 19.03 17.18 5.74
C LEU A 415 20.41 16.63 6.08
N ARG A 416 20.45 15.43 6.67
CA ARG A 416 21.69 14.69 6.91
C ARG A 416 21.56 13.25 6.42
N VAL A 417 22.48 12.85 5.56
CA VAL A 417 22.60 11.50 5.02
C VAL A 417 23.96 10.93 5.40
N VAL A 418 23.97 9.69 5.88
CA VAL A 418 25.19 8.92 6.15
C VAL A 418 25.06 7.57 5.45
N ILE A 419 25.98 7.28 4.54
CA ILE A 419 26.03 6.02 3.79
C ILE A 419 27.34 5.31 4.08
#